data_AF-A0A2V5ZYZ1-F1
#
_entry.id   AF-A0A2V5ZYZ1-F1
#
_cell.length_a   1.000
_cell.length_b   1.000
_cell.length_c   1.000
_cell.angle_alpha   90.00
_cell.angle_beta   90.00
_cell.angle_gamma   90.00
#
_symmetry.space_group_name_H-M   'P 1'
#
loop_
_entity.id
_entity.type
_entity.pdbx_description
1 polymer ?
#
loop_
_entity_poly.entity_id
_entity_poly.type
_entity_poly.pdbx_seq_one_letter_code
_entity_poly.pdbx_strand_id
1 'polypeptide(L)'
;DVYLKISEILVPGRVVELKATLDRRDEMLRATAVEIKPLAAARPNGTPEISENTSQVSAIRLRFSAATTGDELRQVRNILVSSPGRHPVQLLFDRGNGNPLRIDAGSEFSVNLTPNLAEKLSRWLVTEQHQ
;
A
#
# COMPACT_ATOMS: atom_id res chain seq x y z
N ASP A 1 19.23 17.02 23.71
CA ASP A 1 19.28 15.75 22.94
C ASP A 1 18.14 15.55 21.95
N VAL A 2 16.87 15.60 22.35
CA VAL A 2 15.73 15.36 21.43
C VAL A 2 15.68 16.38 20.28
N TYR A 3 15.88 17.67 20.60
CA TYR A 3 15.88 18.74 19.59
C TYR A 3 16.90 18.49 18.47
N LEU A 4 18.14 18.11 18.81
CA LEU A 4 19.22 17.85 17.84
C LEU A 4 18.87 16.69 16.90
N LYS A 5 18.32 15.59 17.45
CA LYS A 5 17.88 14.43 16.66
C LYS A 5 16.75 14.80 15.68
N ILE A 6 15.81 15.64 16.11
CA ILE A 6 14.66 16.03 15.27
C ILE A 6 15.07 17.07 14.23
N SER A 7 15.98 18.00 14.55
CA SER A 7 16.46 19.01 13.59
C SER A 7 17.23 18.40 12.42
N GLU A 8 17.89 17.25 12.62
CA GLU A 8 18.53 16.51 11.53
C GLU A 8 17.52 15.81 10.62
N ILE A 9 16.32 15.49 11.13
CA ILE A 9 15.25 14.79 10.42
C ILE A 9 14.34 15.78 9.68
N LEU A 10 13.94 16.87 10.34
CA LEU A 10 13.05 17.90 9.80
C LEU A 10 13.82 18.96 9.00
N VAL A 11 14.35 18.54 7.86
CA VAL A 11 14.99 19.44 6.89
C VAL A 11 14.05 19.73 5.71
N PRO A 12 14.09 20.93 5.12
CA PRO A 12 13.31 21.24 3.92
C PRO A 12 13.51 20.20 2.81
N GLY A 13 12.40 19.78 2.19
CA GLY A 13 12.41 18.79 1.10
C GLY A 13 12.46 17.32 1.53
N ARG A 14 12.64 17.01 2.82
CA ARG A 14 12.58 15.63 3.32
C ARG A 14 11.15 15.23 3.70
N VAL A 15 10.73 14.06 3.23
CA VAL A 15 9.45 13.46 3.60
C VAL A 15 9.61 12.70 4.91
N VAL A 16 8.62 12.83 5.81
CA VAL A 16 8.63 12.17 7.13
C VAL A 16 7.26 11.61 7.44
N GLU A 17 7.22 10.47 8.12
CA GLU A 17 6.01 9.97 8.74
C GLU A 17 5.88 10.59 10.14
N LEU A 18 4.68 11.07 10.45
CA LEU A 18 4.38 11.77 11.71
C LEU A 18 3.21 11.10 12.40
N LYS A 19 3.41 10.66 13.64
CA LYS A 19 2.33 10.32 14.56
C LYS A 19 2.15 11.47 15.53
N ALA A 20 0.96 12.06 15.59
CA ALA A 20 0.69 13.23 16.40
C ALA A 20 -0.67 13.16 17.10
N THR A 21 -0.76 13.82 18.25
CA THR A 21 -2.02 14.10 18.92
C THR A 21 -2.53 15.45 18.43
N LEU A 22 -3.75 15.48 17.89
CA LEU A 22 -4.38 16.70 17.40
C LEU A 22 -5.22 17.33 18.52
N ASP A 23 -4.87 18.55 18.89
CA ASP A 23 -5.68 19.39 19.75
C ASP A 23 -6.65 20.22 18.89
N ARG A 24 -7.95 20.09 19.21
CA ARG A 24 -9.07 20.74 18.52
C ARG A 24 -9.82 21.73 19.42
N ARG A 25 -9.32 21.98 20.63
CA ARG A 25 -9.97 22.86 21.61
C ARG A 25 -9.68 24.34 21.34
N ASP A 26 -8.61 24.63 20.61
CA ASP A 26 -8.18 25.98 20.24
C ASP A 26 -8.76 26.40 18.88
N GLU A 27 -8.89 27.72 18.67
CA GLU A 27 -9.24 28.31 17.37
C GLU A 27 -8.19 28.00 16.29
N MET A 28 -6.98 27.63 16.72
CA MET A 28 -5.89 27.19 15.86
C MET A 28 -5.61 25.70 16.06
N LEU A 29 -5.78 24.91 15.00
CA LEU A 29 -5.47 23.48 15.01
C LEU A 29 -3.99 23.27 15.31
N ARG A 30 -3.70 22.59 16.42
CA ARG A 30 -2.33 22.26 16.84
C ARG A 30 -2.17 20.76 16.90
N ALA A 31 -1.10 20.26 16.30
CA ALA A 31 -0.71 18.86 16.41
C ALA A 31 0.61 18.76 17.17
N THR A 32 0.64 17.96 18.23
CA THR A 32 1.88 17.66 18.96
C THR A 32 2.41 16.32 18.48
N ALA A 33 3.60 16.35 17.89
CA ALA A 33 4.31 15.16 17.43
C ALA A 33 4.62 14.24 18.62
N VAL A 34 4.17 12.99 18.53
CA VAL A 34 4.52 11.92 19.47
C VAL A 34 5.69 11.10 18.92
N GLU A 35 5.74 10.92 17.59
CA GLU A 35 6.78 10.15 16.90
C GLU A 35 7.03 10.72 15.50
N ILE A 36 8.30 10.79 15.11
CA ILE A 36 8.73 11.25 13.78
C ILE A 36 9.72 10.22 13.22
N LYS A 37 9.44 9.74 12.01
CA LYS A 37 10.31 8.83 11.28
C LYS A 37 10.69 9.43 9.93
N PRO A 38 11.97 9.44 9.53
CA PRO A 38 12.34 9.75 8.16
C PRO A 38 11.65 8.76 7.23
N LEU A 39 10.82 9.25 6.33
CA LEU A 39 10.42 8.47 5.17
C LEU A 39 11.59 8.61 4.20
N ALA A 40 12.47 7.59 4.18
CA ALA A 40 13.39 7.46 3.06
C ALA A 40 12.55 7.62 1.79
N ALA A 41 12.98 8.49 0.86
CA ALA A 41 12.30 8.69 -0.40
C ALA A 41 11.91 7.31 -0.91
N ALA A 42 10.61 7.04 -0.93
CA ALA A 42 10.14 5.70 -1.21
C ALA A 42 10.71 5.35 -2.59
N ARG A 43 11.63 4.38 -2.63
CA ARG A 43 11.39 3.32 -3.58
C ARG A 43 9.96 2.89 -3.29
N PRO A 44 9.04 2.93 -4.27
CA PRO A 44 7.64 2.70 -4.00
C PRO A 44 7.51 1.34 -3.36
N ASN A 45 7.26 1.29 -2.05
CA ASN A 45 6.85 0.13 -1.27
C ASN A 45 6.54 0.58 0.16
N GLY A 46 5.31 0.27 0.60
CA GLY A 46 4.76 0.72 1.86
C GLY A 46 5.14 -0.14 3.07
N THR A 47 5.24 0.57 4.19
CA THR A 47 5.04 0.20 5.61
C THR A 47 6.19 -0.52 6.35
N PRO A 48 6.58 -0.03 7.55
CA PRO A 48 7.69 -0.59 8.32
C PRO A 48 7.22 -1.61 9.37
N GLU A 49 7.93 -2.73 9.51
CA GLU A 49 8.36 -3.23 10.82
C GLU A 49 9.50 -4.24 10.71
N ILE A 50 10.30 -4.23 11.76
CA ILE A 50 11.55 -4.94 11.97
C ILE A 50 11.32 -6.46 11.95
N SER A 51 12.02 -7.20 11.09
CA SER A 51 12.75 -8.41 11.50
C SER A 51 13.60 -8.91 10.33
N GLU A 52 14.79 -9.35 10.67
CA GLU A 52 15.71 -10.05 9.79
C GLU A 52 15.02 -11.20 9.05
N ASN A 53 15.41 -11.37 7.77
CA ASN A 53 15.33 -12.63 7.03
C ASN A 53 13.93 -13.11 6.60
N THR A 54 13.33 -12.47 5.61
CA THR A 54 12.70 -13.16 4.46
C THR A 54 12.53 -12.15 3.33
N SER A 55 12.82 -12.53 2.09
CA SER A 55 12.67 -11.68 0.91
C SER A 55 11.28 -11.01 0.93
N GLN A 56 11.21 -9.67 1.04
CA GLN A 56 9.95 -8.92 0.89
C GLN A 56 9.40 -9.20 -0.51
N VAL A 57 8.44 -10.12 -0.58
CA VAL A 57 7.77 -10.45 -1.83
C VAL A 57 6.76 -9.33 -2.10
N SER A 58 7.04 -8.49 -3.10
CA SER A 58 6.15 -7.41 -3.49
C SER A 58 4.74 -7.94 -3.79
N ALA A 59 3.73 -7.35 -3.13
CA ALA A 59 2.34 -7.76 -3.33
C ALA A 59 1.84 -7.31 -4.70
N ILE A 60 1.15 -8.21 -5.40
CA ILE A 60 0.48 -7.92 -6.66
C ILE A 60 -0.81 -7.17 -6.36
N ARG A 61 -0.96 -5.96 -6.91
CA ARG A 61 -2.13 -5.10 -6.65
C ARG A 61 -3.13 -5.18 -7.79
N LEU A 62 -4.38 -5.49 -7.44
CA LEU A 62 -5.53 -5.51 -8.34
C LEU A 62 -6.51 -4.41 -7.92
N ARG A 63 -6.85 -3.50 -8.84
CA ARG A 63 -7.78 -2.39 -8.60
C ARG A 63 -9.11 -2.63 -9.29
N PHE A 64 -10.16 -2.41 -8.52
CA PHE A 64 -11.55 -2.59 -8.88
C PHE A 64 -12.27 -1.26 -8.80
N SER A 65 -13.02 -0.93 -9.85
CA SER A 65 -13.85 0.27 -9.87
C SER A 65 -15.03 0.11 -8.89
N ALA A 66 -15.68 1.22 -8.53
CA ALA A 66 -16.91 1.19 -7.73
C ALA A 66 -18.06 0.45 -8.41
N ALA A 67 -18.01 0.26 -9.73
CA ALA A 67 -19.01 -0.46 -10.53
C ALA A 67 -18.69 -1.96 -10.69
N THR A 68 -17.64 -2.46 -10.03
CA THR A 68 -17.21 -3.86 -10.17
C THR A 68 -18.31 -4.82 -9.75
N THR A 69 -18.59 -5.82 -10.57
CA THR A 69 -19.62 -6.82 -10.30
C THR A 69 -19.07 -8.06 -9.60
N GLY A 70 -19.96 -8.85 -8.99
CA GLY A 70 -19.59 -10.13 -8.38
C GLY A 70 -19.01 -11.13 -9.39
N ASP A 71 -19.43 -11.05 -10.65
CA ASP A 71 -18.91 -11.92 -11.71
C ASP A 71 -17.44 -11.63 -12.04
N GLU A 72 -17.05 -10.35 -12.06
CA GLU A 72 -15.64 -9.96 -12.23
C GLU A 72 -14.78 -10.47 -11.08
N LEU A 73 -15.27 -10.37 -9.83
CA LEU A 73 -14.55 -10.90 -8.66
C LEU A 73 -14.42 -12.41 -8.72
N ARG A 74 -15.47 -13.11 -9.17
CA ARG A 74 -15.43 -14.57 -9.36
C ARG A 74 -14.46 -14.96 -10.49
N GLN A 75 -14.41 -14.19 -11.56
CA GLN A 75 -13.44 -14.38 -12.64
C GLN A 75 -12.01 -14.22 -12.14
N VAL A 76 -11.71 -13.13 -11.43
CA VAL A 76 -10.38 -12.89 -10.84
C VAL A 76 -10.02 -14.02 -9.88
N ARG A 77 -10.93 -14.43 -8.99
CA ARG A 77 -10.72 -15.56 -8.08
C ARG A 77 -10.31 -16.82 -8.83
N ASN A 78 -11.01 -17.17 -9.91
CA ASN A 78 -10.69 -18.37 -10.69
C ASN A 78 -9.31 -18.28 -11.36
N ILE A 79 -8.94 -17.09 -11.84
CA ILE A 79 -7.61 -16.84 -12.42
C ILE A 79 -6.52 -17.03 -11.35
N LEU A 80 -6.70 -16.47 -10.16
CA LEU A 80 -5.73 -16.57 -9.07
C LEU A 80 -5.55 -18.01 -8.56
N VAL A 81 -6.65 -18.73 -8.34
CA VAL A 81 -6.62 -20.13 -7.89
C VAL A 81 -5.96 -21.05 -8.92
N SER A 82 -6.07 -20.72 -10.21
CA SER A 82 -5.45 -21.50 -11.29
C SER A 82 -3.95 -21.24 -11.46
N SER A 83 -3.35 -20.34 -10.68
CA SER A 83 -1.95 -19.92 -10.84
C SER A 83 -1.27 -19.65 -9.49
N PRO A 84 -1.19 -20.65 -8.59
CA PRO A 84 -0.61 -20.47 -7.25
C PRO A 84 0.87 -20.07 -7.30
N GLY A 85 1.32 -19.33 -6.29
CA GLY A 85 2.69 -18.84 -6.20
C GLY A 85 3.02 -18.20 -4.86
N ARG A 86 4.07 -17.36 -4.86
CA ARG A 86 4.66 -16.81 -3.63
C ARG A 86 4.29 -15.35 -3.38
N HIS A 87 3.75 -14.64 -4.37
CA HIS A 87 3.47 -13.22 -4.25
C HIS A 87 2.05 -13.01 -3.73
N PRO A 88 1.89 -12.35 -2.56
CA PRO A 88 0.56 -12.07 -2.03
C PRO A 88 -0.21 -11.13 -2.96
N VAL A 89 -1.54 -11.22 -2.94
CA VAL A 89 -2.41 -10.37 -3.76
C VAL A 89 -3.16 -9.39 -2.87
N GLN A 90 -3.14 -8.11 -3.25
CA GLN A 90 -3.89 -7.03 -2.62
C GLN A 90 -4.99 -6.53 -3.55
N LEU A 91 -6.22 -6.49 -3.04
CA LEU A 91 -7.40 -5.98 -3.73
C LEU A 91 -7.66 -4.54 -3.29
N LEU A 92 -7.76 -3.63 -4.26
CA LEU A 92 -8.04 -2.21 -4.07
C LEU A 92 -9.41 -1.91 -4.65
N PHE A 93 -10.38 -1.54 -3.81
CA PHE A 93 -11.71 -1.15 -4.27
C PHE A 93 -11.87 0.35 -4.22
N ASP A 94 -12.13 0.96 -5.37
CA ASP A 94 -12.41 2.38 -5.45
C ASP A 94 -13.68 2.71 -4.68
N ARG A 95 -13.55 3.71 -3.80
CA ARG A 95 -14.67 4.32 -3.08
C ARG A 95 -14.80 5.75 -3.57
N GLY A 96 -16.04 6.24 -3.71
CA GLY A 96 -16.32 7.60 -4.19
C GLY A 96 -15.73 8.74 -3.33
N ASN A 97 -15.04 8.42 -2.24
CA ASN A 97 -14.34 9.34 -1.35
C ASN A 97 -12.84 9.52 -1.69
N GLY A 98 -12.36 8.95 -2.80
CA GLY A 98 -10.96 9.07 -3.24
C GLY A 98 -9.97 8.17 -2.46
N ASN A 99 -10.43 7.41 -1.47
CA ASN A 99 -9.60 6.51 -0.68
C ASN A 99 -10.01 5.04 -0.93
N PRO A 100 -9.24 4.29 -1.74
CA PRO A 100 -9.60 2.91 -2.04
C PRO A 100 -9.55 2.04 -0.78
N LEU A 101 -10.52 1.14 -0.64
CA LEU A 101 -10.51 0.09 0.37
C LEU A 101 -9.45 -0.95 -0.02
N ARG A 102 -8.51 -1.22 0.88
CA ARG A 102 -7.48 -2.25 0.69
C ARG A 102 -7.89 -3.52 1.42
N ILE A 103 -7.79 -4.65 0.74
CA ILE A 103 -8.08 -5.97 1.29
C ILE A 103 -6.94 -6.90 0.86
N ASP A 104 -6.31 -7.57 1.83
CA ASP A 104 -5.39 -8.67 1.53
C ASP A 104 -6.22 -9.89 1.16
N ALA A 105 -5.95 -10.48 -0.02
CA ALA A 105 -6.76 -11.59 -0.52
C ALA A 105 -6.66 -12.84 0.35
N GLY A 106 -5.54 -13.00 1.08
CA GLY A 106 -5.20 -14.21 1.82
C GLY A 106 -4.10 -15.01 1.14
N SER A 107 -3.44 -15.87 1.91
CA SER A 107 -2.31 -16.67 1.43
C SER A 107 -2.69 -17.64 0.32
N GLU A 108 -3.93 -18.11 0.29
CA GLU A 108 -4.49 -19.03 -0.70
C GLU A 108 -4.63 -18.44 -2.10
N PHE A 109 -4.58 -17.11 -2.21
CA PHE A 109 -4.59 -16.39 -3.49
C PHE A 109 -3.23 -15.81 -3.84
N SER A 110 -2.15 -16.28 -3.20
CA SER A 110 -0.80 -15.90 -3.60
C SER A 110 -0.46 -16.50 -4.96
N VAL A 111 0.10 -15.69 -5.87
CA VAL A 111 0.38 -16.09 -7.26
C VAL A 111 1.81 -15.73 -7.66
N ASN A 112 2.29 -16.27 -8.78
CA ASN A 112 3.53 -15.82 -9.41
C ASN A 112 3.16 -15.08 -10.71
N LEU A 113 3.61 -13.84 -10.87
CA LEU A 113 3.27 -13.01 -12.02
C LEU A 113 4.00 -13.52 -13.28
N THR A 114 3.38 -14.45 -13.99
CA THR A 114 3.81 -14.87 -15.33
C THR A 114 3.23 -13.94 -16.39
N PRO A 115 3.84 -13.83 -17.59
CA PRO A 115 3.31 -12.99 -18.67
C PRO A 115 1.85 -13.32 -19.03
N ASN A 116 1.50 -14.61 -19.09
CA ASN A 116 0.14 -15.08 -19.33
C ASN A 116 -0.84 -14.66 -18.21
N LEU A 117 -0.41 -14.74 -16.95
CA LEU A 117 -1.24 -14.29 -15.82
C LEU A 117 -1.41 -12.77 -15.81
N ALA A 118 -0.35 -12.03 -16.10
CA ALA A 118 -0.39 -10.57 -16.21
C ALA A 118 -1.35 -10.12 -17.33
N GLU A 119 -1.36 -10.81 -18.47
CA GLU A 119 -2.29 -10.55 -19.56
C GLU A 119 -3.75 -10.78 -19.14
N LYS A 120 -4.03 -11.92 -18.49
CA LYS A 120 -5.38 -12.25 -17.97
C LYS A 120 -5.87 -11.27 -16.91
N LEU A 121 -4.96 -10.73 -16.10
CA LEU A 121 -5.28 -9.77 -15.03
C LEU A 121 -5.12 -8.31 -15.47
N SER A 122 -4.70 -8.04 -16.70
CA SER A 122 -4.34 -6.70 -17.20
C SER A 122 -5.39 -5.62 -16.93
N ARG A 123 -6.68 -5.99 -16.98
CA ARG A 123 -7.81 -5.11 -16.67
C ARG A 123 -7.79 -4.56 -15.24
N TRP A 124 -7.32 -5.33 -14.28
CA TRP A 124 -7.31 -4.96 -12.85
C TRP A 124 -5.89 -4.71 -12.33
N LEU A 125 -4.87 -5.22 -13.02
CA LEU A 125 -3.49 -5.13 -12.59
C LEU A 125 -3.04 -3.68 -12.56
N VAL A 126 -2.62 -3.22 -11.38
CA VAL A 126 -1.99 -1.91 -11.24
C VAL A 126 -0.52 -2.07 -11.58
N THR A 127 -0.18 -1.86 -12.85
CA THR A 127 1.20 -1.54 -13.22
C THR A 127 1.47 -0.12 -12.79
N GLU A 128 2.42 0.11 -11.87
CA GLU A 128 2.92 1.45 -11.59
C GLU A 128 3.68 1.95 -12.84
N GLN A 129 2.93 2.44 -13.84
CA GLN A 129 3.51 3.14 -14.98
C GLN A 129 4.02 4.49 -14.47
N HIS A 130 5.32 4.53 -14.19
CA HIS A 130 6.08 5.77 -14.14
C HIS A 130 6.05 6.40 -15.55
N GLN A 131 5.43 7.57 -15.67
CA GLN A 131 5.81 8.56 -16.70
C GLN A 131 6.81 9.53 -16.08
#